data_AF-A0A7S0Q7V5-F1
#
_entry.id   AF-A0A7S0Q7V5-F1
#
_cell.length_a   1.000
_cell.length_b   1.000
_cell.length_c   1.000
_cell.angle_alpha   90.00
_cell.angle_beta   90.00
_cell.angle_gamma   90.00
#
_symmetry.space_group_name_H-M   'P 1'
#
loop_
_entity.id
_entity.type
_entity.pdbx_description
1 polymer ?
#
loop_
_entity_poly.entity_id
_entity_poly.type
_entity_poly.pdbx_seq_one_letter_code
_entity_poly.pdbx_strand_id
1 'polypeptide(L)'
;WSGLYELSAGSHNWHFQKNERGIYGAPDPSMRVAVLRGGAMLSGRAVLDDMHVAAESVLGVDCLQRTAGESLSPGDMCHELIFDVTANATDFFITVRSPGRFAIFTEHWPKEFDAVEIGTAGAMVGPLATFVHEESHGADDSQHTHEPDHEHEHEHEHEH
;
A
#
# COMPACT_ATOMS: atom_id res chain seq x y z
N TRP A 1 -1.83 0.04 -1.38
CA TRP A 1 -1.90 -0.81 -0.15
C TRP A 1 -0.94 -0.30 0.93
N SER A 2 -1.08 -0.68 2.21
CA SER A 2 -0.05 -0.44 3.23
C SER A 2 0.06 -1.50 4.34
N GLY A 3 1.23 -1.57 4.98
CA GLY A 3 1.54 -2.49 6.08
C GLY A 3 2.54 -1.93 7.10
N LEU A 4 2.32 -2.22 8.39
CA LEU A 4 3.15 -1.80 9.51
C LEU A 4 4.08 -2.94 9.94
N TYR A 5 5.39 -2.73 9.84
CA TYR A 5 6.43 -3.72 10.18
C TYR A 5 7.28 -3.25 11.36
N GLU A 6 7.83 -4.18 12.13
CA GLU A 6 8.85 -3.88 13.16
C GLU A 6 10.17 -4.52 12.75
N LEU A 7 11.11 -3.68 12.27
CA LEU A 7 12.35 -4.10 11.63
C LEU A 7 13.56 -3.80 12.52
N SER A 8 14.47 -4.77 12.61
CA SER A 8 15.80 -4.59 13.22
C SER A 8 16.70 -3.72 12.32
N ALA A 9 17.82 -3.22 12.85
CA ALA A 9 18.84 -2.61 12.01
C ALA A 9 19.57 -3.67 11.17
N GLY A 10 19.78 -3.38 9.88
CA GLY A 10 20.30 -4.32 8.90
C GLY A 10 19.73 -4.09 7.50
N SER A 11 19.94 -5.04 6.60
CA SER A 11 19.30 -5.10 5.29
C SER A 11 18.29 -6.24 5.29
N HIS A 12 17.01 -5.92 5.05
CA HIS A 12 15.93 -6.90 4.95
C HIS A 12 15.60 -7.13 3.49
N ASN A 13 15.72 -8.37 3.03
CA ASN A 13 15.24 -8.79 1.72
C ASN A 13 13.71 -8.66 1.64
N TRP A 14 13.22 -8.30 0.46
CA TRP A 14 11.81 -8.36 0.08
C TRP A 14 11.75 -9.06 -1.28
N HIS A 15 11.21 -10.27 -1.28
CA HIS A 15 11.20 -11.17 -2.43
C HIS A 15 9.85 -11.12 -3.14
N PHE A 16 9.88 -10.96 -4.46
CA PHE A 16 8.71 -10.92 -5.33
C PHE A 16 8.88 -11.96 -6.43
N GLN A 17 7.78 -12.60 -6.86
CA GLN A 17 7.83 -13.62 -7.90
C GLN A 17 6.78 -13.38 -8.98
N LYS A 18 6.96 -13.98 -10.15
CA LYS A 18 5.89 -14.05 -11.16
C LYS A 18 4.72 -14.87 -10.60
N ASN A 19 3.51 -14.31 -10.72
CA ASN A 19 2.28 -15.02 -10.37
C ASN A 19 2.00 -16.19 -11.35
N GLU A 20 0.91 -16.94 -11.11
CA GLU A 20 0.52 -18.13 -11.90
C GLU A 20 0.46 -17.91 -13.43
N ARG A 21 0.32 -16.66 -13.89
CA ARG A 21 0.28 -16.28 -15.32
C ARG A 21 1.67 -15.99 -15.91
N GLY A 22 2.75 -16.09 -15.13
CA GLY A 22 4.13 -15.81 -15.56
C GLY A 22 4.48 -14.33 -15.64
N ILE A 23 3.77 -13.47 -14.89
CA ILE A 23 3.92 -12.01 -14.92
C ILE A 23 3.95 -11.41 -13.51
N TYR A 24 4.49 -10.19 -13.38
CA TYR A 24 4.39 -9.35 -12.18
C TYR A 24 3.24 -8.35 -12.36
N GLY A 25 2.52 -8.01 -11.29
CA GLY A 25 1.53 -6.92 -11.23
C GLY A 25 0.29 -7.13 -12.10
N ALA A 26 0.46 -6.94 -13.41
CA ALA A 26 -0.54 -7.01 -14.47
C ALA A 26 -1.59 -5.86 -14.42
N PRO A 27 -1.41 -4.78 -15.21
CA PRO A 27 -0.52 -4.67 -16.37
C PRO A 27 0.91 -4.25 -16.05
N ASP A 28 1.17 -3.68 -14.87
CA ASP A 28 2.36 -2.88 -14.62
C ASP A 28 3.59 -3.69 -14.18
N PRO A 29 4.76 -3.53 -14.85
CA PRO A 29 6.02 -4.16 -14.47
C PRO A 29 6.82 -3.34 -13.45
N SER A 30 6.19 -2.37 -12.80
CA SER A 30 6.75 -1.61 -11.68
C SER A 30 5.71 -1.39 -10.56
N MET A 31 6.18 -0.89 -9.41
CA MET A 31 5.30 -0.50 -8.29
C MET A 31 5.97 0.63 -7.49
N ARG A 32 5.27 1.74 -7.26
CA ARG A 32 5.74 2.79 -6.34
C ARG A 32 5.63 2.35 -4.88
N VAL A 33 6.63 2.71 -4.08
CA VAL A 33 6.76 2.36 -2.67
C VAL A 33 7.30 3.55 -1.86
N ALA A 34 6.69 3.80 -0.69
CA ALA A 34 7.22 4.68 0.35
C ALA A 34 7.47 3.87 1.63
N VAL A 35 8.62 4.08 2.28
CA VAL A 35 8.99 3.39 3.53
C VAL A 35 9.15 4.43 4.64
N LEU A 36 8.03 4.78 5.27
CA LEU A 36 7.98 5.81 6.30
C LEU A 36 8.32 5.22 7.68
N ARG A 37 8.98 5.99 8.55
CA ARG A 37 9.24 5.56 9.93
C ARG A 37 7.99 5.78 10.79
N GLY A 38 7.39 4.69 11.24
CA GLY A 38 6.33 4.72 12.24
C GLY A 38 6.88 5.23 13.58
N GLY A 39 6.19 6.18 14.21
CA GLY A 39 6.55 6.70 15.53
C GLY A 39 6.63 5.57 16.57
N ALA A 40 7.64 5.58 17.44
CA ALA A 40 7.99 4.43 18.29
C ALA A 40 6.89 3.97 19.26
N MET A 41 5.88 4.80 19.53
CA MET A 41 4.73 4.45 20.40
C MET A 41 3.45 4.11 19.63
N LEU A 42 3.46 4.20 18.29
CA LEU A 42 2.29 3.95 17.44
C LEU A 42 2.16 2.45 17.14
N SER A 43 0.93 1.92 17.15
CA SER A 43 0.64 0.50 16.91
C SER A 43 -0.73 0.25 16.28
N GLY A 44 -0.85 -0.78 15.45
CA GLY A 44 -2.11 -1.24 14.88
C GLY A 44 -2.54 -0.49 13.61
N ARG A 45 -3.80 -0.70 13.19
CA ARG A 45 -4.33 -0.22 11.89
C ARG A 45 -4.36 1.31 11.77
N ALA A 46 -4.69 2.03 12.84
CA ALA A 46 -4.84 3.49 12.80
C ALA A 46 -3.56 4.23 12.35
N VAL A 47 -2.38 3.69 12.65
CA VAL A 47 -1.08 4.28 12.26
C VAL A 47 -0.93 4.39 10.74
N LEU A 48 -1.51 3.45 10.00
CA LEU A 48 -1.46 3.43 8.54
C LEU A 48 -2.45 4.44 7.93
N ASP A 49 -3.52 4.76 8.66
CA ASP A 49 -4.53 5.77 8.32
C ASP A 49 -3.99 7.19 8.61
N ASP A 50 -3.47 7.42 9.82
CA ASP A 50 -2.80 8.67 10.25
C ASP A 50 -1.65 9.08 9.29
N MET A 51 -0.94 8.09 8.74
CA MET A 51 0.20 8.30 7.83
C MET A 51 -0.17 8.26 6.34
N HIS A 52 -1.42 8.00 5.98
CA HIS A 52 -1.87 7.82 4.59
C HIS A 52 -1.59 9.05 3.72
N VAL A 53 -2.03 10.24 4.15
CA VAL A 53 -1.87 11.51 3.40
C VAL A 53 -0.38 11.86 3.21
N ALA A 54 0.46 11.57 4.21
CA ALA A 54 1.90 11.75 4.10
C ALA A 54 2.52 10.77 3.08
N ALA A 55 2.04 9.53 3.05
CA ALA A 55 2.48 8.55 2.06
C ALA A 55 2.03 8.88 0.64
N GLU A 56 0.81 9.36 0.43
CA GLU A 56 0.34 9.85 -0.87
C GLU A 56 1.18 11.03 -1.38
N SER A 57 1.46 12.00 -0.50
CA SER A 57 2.34 13.13 -0.85
C SER A 57 3.77 12.71 -1.19
N VAL A 58 4.22 11.53 -0.77
CA VAL A 58 5.52 10.95 -1.14
C VAL A 58 5.40 10.12 -2.43
N LEU A 59 4.34 9.31 -2.60
CA LEU A 59 4.12 8.48 -3.79
C LEU A 59 3.76 9.30 -5.05
N GLY A 60 3.16 10.47 -4.87
CA GLY A 60 2.71 11.37 -5.94
C GLY A 60 3.79 12.27 -6.56
N VAL A 61 5.05 12.19 -6.13
CA VAL A 61 6.18 12.89 -6.77
C VAL A 61 7.03 11.95 -7.62
N ASP A 62 8.11 12.46 -8.22
CA ASP A 62 9.08 11.65 -8.97
C ASP A 62 9.77 10.63 -8.04
N CYS A 63 9.67 9.35 -8.39
CA CYS A 63 10.20 8.23 -7.60
C CYS A 63 11.61 7.85 -8.03
N LEU A 64 12.47 7.50 -7.07
CA LEU A 64 13.79 6.93 -7.38
C LEU A 64 13.63 5.48 -7.87
N GLN A 65 13.94 5.23 -9.13
CA GLN A 65 13.89 3.86 -9.68
C GLN A 65 14.88 2.93 -8.95
N ARG A 66 14.43 1.69 -8.72
CA ARG A 66 15.17 0.59 -8.10
C ARG A 66 15.07 -0.63 -8.99
N THR A 67 16.20 -1.21 -9.34
CA THR A 67 16.28 -2.46 -10.11
C THR A 67 16.60 -3.65 -9.19
N ALA A 68 16.53 -4.86 -9.75
CA ALA A 68 16.81 -6.11 -9.02
C ALA A 68 18.12 -6.02 -8.21
N GLY A 69 18.03 -6.32 -6.91
CA GLY A 69 19.14 -6.28 -5.95
C GLY A 69 19.38 -4.92 -5.28
N GLU A 70 18.68 -3.85 -5.67
CA GLU A 70 18.87 -2.53 -5.05
C GLU A 70 18.15 -2.37 -3.69
N SER A 71 18.55 -1.32 -2.96
CA SER A 71 18.05 -0.99 -1.62
C SER A 71 17.15 0.25 -1.58
N LEU A 72 15.93 0.06 -1.05
CA LEU A 72 15.12 1.12 -0.47
C LEU A 72 15.76 1.59 0.85
N SER A 73 15.54 2.85 1.20
CA SER A 73 15.96 3.44 2.48
C SER A 73 14.79 4.15 3.15
N PRO A 74 14.49 3.89 4.43
CA PRO A 74 13.38 4.56 5.12
C PRO A 74 13.57 6.09 5.24
N GLY A 75 12.51 6.82 4.92
CA GLY A 75 12.47 8.28 4.88
C GLY A 75 11.39 8.81 3.94
N ASP A 76 11.28 10.13 3.83
CA ASP A 76 10.23 10.84 3.08
C ASP A 76 10.56 10.89 1.58
N MET A 77 10.56 9.71 0.93
CA MET A 77 11.11 9.49 -0.40
C MET A 77 10.44 8.29 -1.09
N CYS A 78 9.97 8.47 -2.32
CA CYS A 78 9.42 7.37 -3.13
C CYS A 78 10.53 6.57 -3.81
N HIS A 79 10.34 5.25 -3.86
CA HIS A 79 11.09 4.33 -4.72
C HIS A 79 10.12 3.71 -5.73
N GLU A 80 10.50 3.64 -7.00
CA GLU A 80 9.78 2.83 -8.00
C GLU A 80 10.51 1.50 -8.17
N LEU A 81 9.89 0.39 -7.79
CA LEU A 81 10.47 -0.95 -7.96
C LEU A 81 10.28 -1.39 -9.42
N ILE A 82 11.37 -1.59 -10.15
CA ILE A 82 11.39 -2.08 -11.54
C ILE A 82 11.69 -3.58 -11.52
N PHE A 83 10.68 -4.41 -11.80
CA PHE A 83 10.80 -5.86 -11.71
C PHE A 83 11.60 -6.45 -12.87
N ASP A 84 12.43 -7.46 -12.61
CA ASP A 84 13.12 -8.20 -13.68
C ASP A 84 12.13 -9.16 -14.35
N VAL A 85 11.47 -8.65 -15.38
CA VAL A 85 10.54 -9.39 -16.25
C VAL A 85 11.18 -10.58 -16.98
N THR A 86 12.51 -10.69 -17.00
CA THR A 86 13.21 -11.86 -17.56
C THR A 86 13.38 -12.97 -16.53
N ALA A 87 13.63 -12.62 -15.26
CA ALA A 87 13.71 -13.56 -14.14
C ALA A 87 12.34 -14.10 -13.70
N ASN A 88 12.34 -15.18 -12.90
CA ASN A 88 11.12 -15.70 -12.25
C ASN A 88 10.82 -15.03 -10.91
N ALA A 89 11.83 -14.40 -10.30
CA ALA A 89 11.71 -13.63 -9.08
C ALA A 89 12.63 -12.40 -9.13
N THR A 90 12.27 -11.37 -8.38
CA THR A 90 13.05 -10.14 -8.19
C THR A 90 13.20 -9.90 -6.69
N ASP A 91 14.45 -9.73 -6.25
CA ASP A 91 14.78 -9.36 -4.89
C ASP A 91 15.03 -7.86 -4.77
N PHE A 92 14.45 -7.23 -3.75
CA PHE A 92 14.81 -5.89 -3.29
C PHE A 92 15.24 -5.93 -1.83
N PHE A 93 15.79 -4.82 -1.33
CA PHE A 93 16.24 -4.73 0.06
C PHE A 93 15.74 -3.46 0.76
N ILE A 94 15.42 -3.53 2.05
CA ILE A 94 15.11 -2.38 2.89
C ILE A 94 16.25 -2.20 3.90
N THR A 95 17.06 -1.16 3.69
CA THR A 95 18.23 -0.87 4.55
C THR A 95 17.82 -0.01 5.74
N VAL A 96 17.69 -0.65 6.91
CA VAL A 96 17.28 -0.04 8.18
C VAL A 96 18.51 0.35 9.00
N ARG A 97 18.77 1.66 9.13
CA ARG A 97 19.91 2.19 9.90
C ARG A 97 19.77 2.05 11.42
N SER A 98 18.54 2.17 11.92
CA SER A 98 18.19 2.06 13.36
C SER A 98 16.89 1.29 13.49
N PRO A 99 16.74 0.37 14.46
CA PRO A 99 15.56 -0.47 14.59
C PRO A 99 14.29 0.34 14.93
N GLY A 100 13.13 -0.24 14.68
CA GLY A 100 11.84 0.33 15.06
C GLY A 100 10.71 -0.04 14.11
N ARG A 101 9.62 0.71 14.16
CA ARG A 101 8.46 0.50 13.29
C ARG A 101 8.56 1.29 11.99
N PHE A 102 8.09 0.68 10.92
CA PHE A 102 8.08 1.23 9.57
C PHE A 102 6.72 0.95 8.93
N ALA A 103 6.09 2.00 8.42
CA ALA A 103 4.88 1.91 7.63
C ALA A 103 5.29 1.89 6.16
N ILE A 104 5.09 0.77 5.50
CA ILE A 104 5.36 0.58 4.09
C ILE A 104 4.06 0.81 3.34
N PHE A 105 4.07 1.78 2.44
CA PHE A 105 2.97 2.07 1.54
C PHE A 105 3.39 1.69 0.13
N THR A 106 2.47 1.10 -0.61
CA THR A 106 2.63 0.73 -2.01
C THR A 106 1.43 1.23 -2.80
N GLU A 107 1.64 1.49 -4.08
CA GLU A 107 0.59 1.78 -5.07
C GLU A 107 -0.34 0.55 -5.20
N HIS A 108 0.09 -0.43 -5.98
CA HIS A 108 -0.51 -1.76 -6.08
C HIS A 108 -0.47 -2.56 -4.77
N TRP A 109 -1.14 -3.70 -4.71
CA TRP A 109 -1.02 -4.65 -3.59
C TRP A 109 0.19 -5.57 -3.79
N PRO A 110 1.06 -5.78 -2.78
CA PRO A 110 2.21 -6.68 -2.93
C PRO A 110 1.83 -8.11 -3.37
N LYS A 111 0.62 -8.57 -3.05
CA LYS A 111 0.11 -9.88 -3.47
C LYS A 111 -0.08 -10.01 -4.99
N GLU A 112 -0.26 -8.93 -5.74
CA GLU A 112 -0.39 -8.97 -7.22
C GLU A 112 0.96 -9.33 -7.90
N PHE A 113 2.04 -9.17 -7.13
CA PHE A 113 3.44 -9.51 -7.45
C PHE A 113 3.91 -10.75 -6.66
N ASP A 114 2.97 -11.55 -6.12
CA ASP A 114 3.18 -12.70 -5.23
C ASP A 114 4.26 -12.43 -4.15
N ALA A 115 4.27 -11.22 -3.58
CA ALA A 115 5.30 -10.81 -2.64
C ALA A 115 5.31 -11.70 -1.39
N VAL A 116 6.49 -12.23 -1.08
CA VAL A 116 6.77 -12.92 0.17
C VAL A 116 6.99 -11.87 1.28
N GLU A 117 6.91 -12.29 2.54
CA GLU A 117 7.22 -11.44 3.69
C GLU A 117 8.63 -10.80 3.58
N ILE A 118 8.79 -9.66 4.24
CA ILE A 118 10.07 -8.95 4.34
C ILE A 118 10.92 -9.64 5.42
N GLY A 119 12.22 -9.84 5.24
CA GLY A 119 13.01 -10.51 6.26
C GLY A 119 14.51 -10.58 6.03
N THR A 120 15.18 -11.31 6.91
CA THR A 120 16.60 -11.69 6.77
C THR A 120 16.70 -13.19 6.56
N ALA A 121 17.83 -13.68 6.04
CA ALA A 121 18.01 -15.11 5.75
C ALA A 121 17.86 -15.97 7.03
N GLY A 122 16.69 -16.60 7.18
CA GLY A 122 16.32 -17.40 8.36
C GLY A 122 15.33 -16.73 9.34
N ALA A 123 14.92 -15.48 9.11
CA ALA A 123 13.92 -14.78 9.92
C ALA A 123 13.06 -13.83 9.07
N MET A 124 11.85 -14.29 8.72
CA MET A 124 10.83 -13.50 8.04
C MET A 124 10.05 -12.64 9.04
N VAL A 125 9.53 -11.50 8.58
CA VAL A 125 8.80 -10.50 9.36
C VAL A 125 7.51 -10.15 8.62
N GLY A 126 6.43 -10.82 8.97
CA GLY A 126 5.07 -10.43 8.56
C GLY A 126 4.65 -9.07 9.16
N PRO A 127 3.67 -8.38 8.54
CA PRO A 127 3.16 -7.11 9.05
C PRO A 127 2.39 -7.27 10.36
N LEU A 128 2.62 -6.36 11.31
CA LEU A 128 1.86 -6.22 12.56
C LEU A 128 0.42 -5.74 12.34
N ALA A 129 0.19 -5.01 11.25
CA ALA A 129 -1.11 -4.56 10.76
C ALA A 129 -1.02 -4.24 9.27
N THR A 130 -2.14 -4.33 8.56
CA THR A 130 -2.27 -3.90 7.16
C THR A 130 -3.49 -2.99 6.98
N PHE A 131 -3.46 -2.13 5.97
CA PHE A 131 -4.57 -1.27 5.59
C PHE A 131 -4.70 -1.26 4.07
N VAL A 132 -5.90 -1.52 3.58
CA VAL A 132 -6.29 -1.28 2.18
C VAL A 132 -6.91 0.10 2.16
N HIS A 133 -6.21 1.07 1.57
CA HIS A 133 -6.78 2.38 1.31
C HIS A 133 -7.74 2.23 0.15
N GLU A 134 -8.98 2.69 0.32
CA GLU A 134 -9.91 2.79 -0.80
C GLU A 134 -9.39 3.89 -1.72
N GLU A 135 -9.24 3.60 -3.01
CA GLU A 135 -8.84 4.62 -3.96
C GLU A 135 -9.89 5.73 -3.97
N SER A 136 -9.47 6.95 -3.63
CA SER A 136 -10.25 8.15 -3.88
C SER A 136 -10.24 8.47 -5.38
N HIS A 137 -10.84 7.57 -6.17
CA HIS A 137 -11.46 7.93 -7.44
C HIS A 137 -12.31 9.17 -7.17
N GLY A 138 -11.96 10.30 -7.79
CA GLY A 138 -12.54 11.60 -7.45
C GLY A 138 -14.06 11.56 -7.51
N ALA A 139 -14.71 12.03 -6.45
CA ALA A 139 -16.16 11.95 -6.29
C ALA A 139 -16.89 12.89 -7.27
N ASP A 140 -17.05 12.45 -8.52
CA ASP A 140 -18.06 12.96 -9.45
C ASP A 140 -19.44 12.37 -9.13
N ASP A 141 -19.87 12.52 -7.88
CA ASP A 141 -21.24 12.25 -7.43
C ASP A 141 -21.99 13.59 -7.26
N SER A 142 -22.14 14.27 -8.39
CA SER A 142 -22.90 15.51 -8.50
C SER A 142 -24.21 15.30 -9.26
N GLN A 143 -25.06 14.37 -8.80
CA GLN A 143 -26.53 14.58 -8.69
C GLN A 143 -27.26 13.38 -8.07
N HIS A 144 -27.85 13.58 -6.89
CA HIS A 144 -28.86 12.67 -6.35
C HIS A 144 -30.09 12.60 -7.27
N THR A 145 -30.31 11.46 -7.93
CA THR A 145 -31.57 11.16 -8.64
C THR A 145 -32.44 10.20 -7.83
N HIS A 146 -33.17 10.77 -6.87
CA HIS A 146 -34.46 10.26 -6.42
C HIS A 146 -35.51 11.27 -6.93
N GLU A 147 -36.73 10.92 -7.33
CA GLU A 147 -37.52 9.69 -7.07
C GLU A 147 -38.21 9.19 -8.37
N PRO A 148 -38.66 7.92 -8.43
CA PRO A 148 -39.80 7.51 -9.23
C PRO A 148 -41.11 7.61 -8.41
N ASP A 149 -42.18 8.14 -9.01
CA ASP A 149 -43.55 8.13 -8.46
C ASP A 149 -44.04 6.71 -8.11
N HIS A 150 -44.99 6.60 -7.16
CA HIS A 150 -46.34 6.03 -7.43
C HIS A 150 -47.32 6.12 -6.22
N GLU A 151 -48.13 7.19 -6.22
CA GLU A 151 -49.61 7.24 -6.00
C GLU A 151 -50.35 6.48 -4.85
N HIS A 152 -51.13 7.26 -4.07
CA HIS A 152 -52.39 6.91 -3.35
C HIS A 152 -52.32 5.92 -2.13
N GLU A 153 -53.22 5.91 -1.12
CA GLU A 153 -54.61 6.41 -0.93
C GLU A 153 -54.85 7.07 0.48
N HIS A 154 -55.89 7.93 0.59
CA HIS A 154 -56.94 8.12 1.65
C HIS A 154 -56.66 7.76 3.16
N GLU A 155 -57.19 8.43 4.22
CA GLU A 155 -58.22 9.48 4.40
C GLU A 155 -58.25 10.05 5.86
N HIS A 156 -58.87 11.23 6.08
CA HIS A 156 -59.28 11.84 7.39
C HIS A 156 -58.20 12.11 8.48
N GLU A 157 -58.22 13.12 9.37
CA GLU A 157 -58.94 14.41 9.55
C GLU A 157 -58.12 15.26 10.61
N HIS A 158 -58.48 16.42 11.21
CA HIS A 158 -59.73 17.17 11.49
C HIS A 158 -59.53 18.71 11.31
N GLU A 159 -60.48 19.50 11.84
CA GLU A 159 -60.59 20.97 12.02
C GLU A 159 -59.33 21.79 12.40
N HIS A 160 -59.19 23.00 11.83
CA HIS A 160 -59.53 24.24 12.55
C HIS A 160 -59.83 25.46 11.64
#